data_AF-A0A6A5UZN8-F1
#
_entry.id   AF-A0A6A5UZN8-F1
#
_cell.length_a   1.000
_cell.length_b   1.000
_cell.length_c   1.000
_cell.angle_alpha   90.00
_cell.angle_beta   90.00
_cell.angle_gamma   90.00
#
_symmetry.space_group_name_H-M   'P 1'
#
loop_
_entity.id
_entity.type
_entity.pdbx_description
1 polymer ?
#
loop_
_entity_poly.entity_id
_entity_poly.type
_entity_poly.pdbx_seq_one_letter_code
_entity_poly.pdbx_strand_id
1 'polypeptide(L)'
;MAPNPQSTIPTLHNLAHSQAHSQGHRCLWMLEELQDTDPTDPTFQFNLRNYPRQIPYNKDLLGVFRLGKAPIMTLKTPSGSPPALVQFQPGVLTESKLILEFINEEYASSRWTPATPEDQRRDRFYNELATATLSQKTDFTLLFEVLAQLALWPLSWVYRVLGLSMRMRFKADLLPVFQLLDDALSGEKPWFGGKDIGVSDFNMSWGMDVAVQRGYCDLKRYDKLRGWFERV
;
A
#
# COMPACT_ATOMS: atom_id res chain seq x y z
N MET A 1 -16.91 -24.31 -14.73
CA MET A 1 -15.45 -24.52 -14.82
C MET A 1 -14.98 -24.93 -13.44
N ALA A 2 -14.14 -25.97 -13.34
CA ALA A 2 -13.55 -26.33 -12.04
C ALA A 2 -12.63 -25.19 -11.57
N PRO A 3 -12.52 -24.94 -10.25
CA PRO A 3 -11.55 -23.99 -9.71
C PRO A 3 -10.16 -24.31 -10.26
N ASN A 4 -9.46 -23.31 -10.80
CA ASN A 4 -8.10 -23.52 -11.27
C ASN A 4 -7.24 -23.66 -10.00
N PRO A 5 -6.68 -24.84 -9.70
CA PRO A 5 -6.00 -25.07 -8.43
C PRO A 5 -4.81 -24.11 -8.31
N GLN A 6 -4.75 -23.41 -7.18
CA GLN A 6 -3.74 -22.41 -6.90
C GLN A 6 -2.31 -22.93 -7.24
N SER A 7 -1.68 -22.32 -8.24
CA SER A 7 -0.37 -22.73 -8.79
C SER A 7 0.76 -22.60 -7.75
N THR A 8 0.61 -21.62 -6.85
CA THR A 8 1.59 -21.21 -5.85
C THR A 8 0.89 -20.66 -4.61
N ILE A 9 1.39 -21.00 -3.43
CA ILE A 9 0.87 -20.50 -2.14
C ILE A 9 1.72 -19.30 -1.70
N PRO A 10 1.18 -18.07 -1.67
CA PRO A 10 1.91 -16.89 -1.24
C PRO A 10 2.06 -16.86 0.29
N THR A 11 3.21 -16.38 0.74
CA THR A 11 3.47 -16.01 2.13
C THR A 11 3.79 -14.52 2.17
N LEU A 12 2.92 -13.73 2.79
CA LEU A 12 3.14 -12.31 3.03
C LEU A 12 3.95 -12.12 4.32
N HIS A 13 5.12 -11.51 4.19
CA HIS A 13 5.94 -11.06 5.30
C HIS A 13 5.62 -9.58 5.58
N ASN A 14 4.97 -9.30 6.72
CA ASN A 14 4.45 -7.99 7.09
C ASN A 14 5.01 -7.51 8.44
N LEU A 15 4.98 -6.20 8.72
CA LEU A 15 5.32 -5.66 10.05
C LEU A 15 4.09 -5.61 10.96
N ALA A 16 4.25 -6.09 12.20
CA ALA A 16 3.25 -6.11 13.26
C ALA A 16 3.02 -4.71 13.88
N HIS A 17 1.85 -4.53 14.50
CA HIS A 17 1.46 -3.41 15.39
C HIS A 17 1.22 -2.02 14.79
N SER A 18 0.96 -1.91 13.49
CA SER A 18 0.22 -0.75 12.97
C SER A 18 -0.32 -1.07 11.57
N GLN A 19 -1.55 -1.60 11.48
CA GLN A 19 -2.22 -1.80 10.19
C GLN A 19 -2.23 -0.49 9.38
N ALA A 20 -2.35 0.65 10.07
CA ALA A 20 -2.30 1.97 9.44
C ALA A 20 -0.92 2.48 8.97
N HIS A 21 0.20 1.79 9.28
CA HIS A 21 1.55 2.30 8.98
C HIS A 21 2.48 1.27 8.31
N SER A 22 1.98 0.09 7.96
CA SER A 22 2.73 -0.88 7.19
C SER A 22 2.27 -0.83 5.73
N GLN A 23 3.21 -0.61 4.79
CA GLN A 23 2.90 -0.73 3.37
C GLN A 23 2.45 -2.15 2.97
N GLY A 24 2.63 -3.14 3.85
CA GLY A 24 2.09 -4.49 3.67
C GLY A 24 0.60 -4.64 3.97
N HIS A 25 -0.05 -3.66 4.61
CA HIS A 25 -1.47 -3.75 4.92
C HIS A 25 -2.34 -3.79 3.66
N ARG A 26 -2.04 -2.96 2.65
CA ARG A 26 -2.73 -3.01 1.35
C ARG A 26 -2.60 -4.37 0.65
N CYS A 27 -1.43 -5.02 0.75
CA CYS A 27 -1.25 -6.38 0.22
C CYS A 27 -2.04 -7.41 1.02
N LEU A 28 -2.10 -7.25 2.34
CA LEU A 28 -2.92 -8.11 3.20
C LEU A 28 -4.40 -7.97 2.87
N TRP A 29 -4.90 -6.74 2.75
CA TRP A 29 -6.29 -6.47 2.38
C TRP A 29 -6.67 -7.16 1.06
N MET A 30 -5.86 -7.01 0.01
CA MET A 30 -6.14 -7.67 -1.26
C MET A 30 -6.15 -9.21 -1.16
N LEU A 31 -5.28 -9.81 -0.33
CA LEU A 31 -5.28 -11.26 -0.08
C LEU A 31 -6.50 -11.72 0.72
N GLU A 32 -6.93 -10.93 1.70
CA GLU A 32 -8.14 -11.19 2.50
C GLU A 32 -9.40 -11.11 1.62
N GLU A 33 -9.48 -10.12 0.72
CA GLU A 33 -10.58 -10.02 -0.25
C GLU A 33 -10.67 -11.25 -1.18
N LEU A 34 -9.54 -11.82 -1.61
CA LEU A 34 -9.55 -13.06 -2.40
C LEU A 34 -10.06 -14.25 -1.57
N GLN A 35 -9.61 -14.35 -0.32
CA GLN A 35 -10.00 -15.43 0.56
C GLN A 35 -11.50 -15.40 0.89
N ASP A 36 -12.06 -14.20 1.07
CA ASP A 36 -13.46 -14.03 1.48
C ASP A 36 -14.46 -14.05 0.31
N THR A 37 -14.05 -13.60 -0.88
CA THR A 37 -15.02 -13.25 -1.93
C THR A 37 -14.90 -14.04 -3.23
N ASP A 38 -13.87 -14.87 -3.44
CA ASP A 38 -13.69 -15.53 -4.72
C ASP A 38 -14.64 -16.74 -4.90
N PRO A 39 -15.68 -16.63 -5.77
CA PRO A 39 -16.59 -17.73 -6.05
C PRO A 39 -15.92 -18.80 -6.94
N THR A 40 -14.75 -18.49 -7.50
CA THR A 40 -14.01 -19.33 -8.44
C THR A 40 -12.92 -20.17 -7.78
N ASP A 41 -12.49 -19.84 -6.55
CA ASP A 41 -11.62 -20.68 -5.72
C ASP A 41 -12.03 -20.58 -4.24
N PRO A 42 -13.00 -21.39 -3.77
CA PRO A 42 -13.42 -21.44 -2.37
C PRO A 42 -12.32 -21.97 -1.41
N THR A 43 -11.09 -22.17 -1.90
CA THR A 43 -9.96 -22.73 -1.17
C THR A 43 -8.69 -21.89 -1.27
N PHE A 44 -8.76 -20.62 -1.72
CA PHE A 44 -7.57 -19.75 -1.79
C PHE A 44 -6.85 -19.68 -0.44
N GLN A 45 -5.56 -20.02 -0.46
CA GLN A 45 -4.70 -20.07 0.72
C GLN A 45 -3.53 -19.11 0.60
N PHE A 46 -3.29 -18.36 1.66
CA PHE A 46 -2.06 -17.61 1.84
C PHE A 46 -1.56 -17.76 3.28
N ASN A 47 -0.28 -17.51 3.49
CA ASN A 47 0.31 -17.47 4.83
C ASN A 47 0.67 -16.03 5.19
N LEU A 48 0.43 -15.64 6.44
CA LEU A 48 0.87 -14.36 6.98
C LEU A 48 1.98 -14.57 8.02
N ARG A 49 3.11 -13.87 7.85
CA ARG A 49 4.17 -13.79 8.84
C ARG A 49 4.35 -12.36 9.29
N ASN A 50 4.05 -12.09 10.55
CA ASN A 50 4.19 -10.78 11.15
C ASN A 50 5.52 -10.65 11.90
N TYR A 51 6.21 -9.54 11.68
CA TYR A 51 7.53 -9.24 12.24
C TYR A 51 7.46 -7.96 13.07
N PRO A 52 8.15 -7.87 14.23
CA PRO A 52 8.19 -6.62 14.98
C PRO A 52 8.91 -5.53 14.18
N ARG A 53 8.44 -4.28 14.31
CA ARG A 53 9.12 -3.14 13.68
C ARG A 53 10.46 -2.89 14.38
N GLN A 54 11.54 -2.93 13.62
CA GLN A 54 12.91 -2.67 14.07
C GLN A 54 13.54 -1.62 13.15
N ILE A 55 14.24 -0.65 13.74
CA ILE A 55 14.97 0.41 13.02
C ILE A 55 16.47 0.08 13.13
N PRO A 56 17.25 0.16 12.03
CA PRO A 56 16.87 0.61 10.68
C PRO A 56 16.24 -0.46 9.78
N TYR A 57 16.34 -1.74 10.16
CA TYR A 57 15.77 -2.88 9.44
C TYR A 57 15.46 -4.01 10.43
N ASN A 58 14.65 -4.99 10.00
CA ASN A 58 14.38 -6.20 10.76
C ASN A 58 15.38 -7.31 10.38
N LYS A 59 16.08 -7.87 11.37
CA LYS A 59 17.14 -8.88 11.15
C LYS A 59 16.60 -10.19 10.58
N ASP A 60 15.40 -10.60 10.96
CA ASP A 60 14.77 -11.84 10.47
C ASP A 60 14.40 -11.69 8.99
N LEU A 61 14.04 -10.48 8.56
CA LEU A 61 13.74 -10.18 7.15
C LEU A 61 14.99 -10.19 6.27
N LEU A 62 16.21 -9.99 6.81
CA LEU A 62 17.45 -10.10 6.02
C LEU A 62 17.65 -11.52 5.47
N GLY A 63 17.16 -12.54 6.18
CA GLY A 63 17.17 -13.92 5.71
C GLY A 63 16.19 -14.20 4.58
N VAL A 64 15.20 -13.31 4.37
CA VAL A 64 14.21 -13.42 3.29
C VAL A 64 14.62 -12.57 2.10
N PHE A 65 14.97 -11.30 2.33
CA PHE A 65 15.43 -10.37 1.30
C PHE A 65 16.45 -9.38 1.86
N ARG A 66 17.48 -9.06 1.06
CA ARG A 66 18.67 -8.30 1.49
C ARG A 66 18.43 -6.91 2.10
N LEU A 67 17.26 -6.30 1.87
CA LEU A 67 16.93 -4.99 2.44
C LEU A 67 16.39 -5.06 3.88
N GLY A 68 15.93 -6.23 4.35
CA GLY A 68 15.39 -6.39 5.70
C GLY A 68 14.13 -5.54 5.97
N LYS A 69 13.39 -5.21 4.91
CA LYS A 69 12.18 -4.37 4.94
C LYS A 69 10.99 -5.16 4.42
N ALA A 70 9.81 -4.86 4.98
CA ALA A 70 8.53 -5.38 4.52
C ALA A 70 7.79 -4.31 3.70
N PRO A 71 6.80 -4.69 2.88
CA PRO A 71 6.35 -6.06 2.62
C PRO A 71 7.27 -6.85 1.69
N ILE A 72 7.31 -8.16 1.91
CA ILE A 72 7.89 -9.15 0.99
C ILE A 72 6.86 -10.24 0.80
N MET A 73 6.65 -10.71 -0.43
CA MET A 73 5.84 -11.89 -0.71
C MET A 73 6.75 -13.01 -1.20
N THR A 74 6.71 -14.17 -0.55
CA THR A 74 7.40 -15.37 -1.03
C THR A 74 6.40 -16.39 -1.56
N LEU A 75 6.76 -17.08 -2.62
CA LEU A 75 5.89 -18.03 -3.31
C LEU A 75 6.45 -19.44 -3.17
N LYS A 76 5.57 -20.41 -2.96
CA LYS A 76 5.93 -21.83 -2.97
C LYS A 76 4.98 -22.59 -3.88
N THR A 77 5.53 -23.50 -4.68
CA THR A 77 4.71 -24.50 -5.37
C THR A 77 4.07 -25.45 -4.35
N PRO A 78 3.03 -26.22 -4.72
CA PRO A 78 2.50 -27.29 -3.87
C PRO A 78 3.56 -28.32 -3.44
N SER A 79 4.63 -28.50 -4.24
CA SER A 79 5.79 -29.34 -3.89
C SER A 79 6.78 -28.69 -2.91
N GLY A 80 6.55 -27.43 -2.50
CA GLY A 80 7.35 -26.71 -1.51
C GLY A 80 8.55 -25.95 -2.09
N SER A 81 8.80 -26.03 -3.39
CA SER A 81 9.91 -25.36 -4.07
C SER A 81 9.54 -23.93 -4.49
N PRO A 82 10.48 -22.98 -4.52
CA PRO A 82 10.22 -21.66 -5.06
C PRO A 82 9.96 -21.77 -6.58
N PRO A 83 8.91 -21.14 -7.12
CA PRO A 83 8.67 -21.10 -8.55
C PRO A 83 9.78 -20.29 -9.25
N ALA A 84 9.99 -20.55 -10.54
CA ALA A 84 10.92 -19.80 -11.38
C ALA A 84 10.42 -18.38 -11.75
N LEU A 85 9.55 -17.80 -10.92
CA LEU A 85 9.12 -16.40 -11.05
C LEU A 85 10.32 -15.52 -10.68
N VAL A 86 10.87 -14.81 -11.66
CA VAL A 86 12.09 -14.00 -11.50
C VAL A 86 11.73 -12.51 -11.54
N GLN A 87 11.69 -11.88 -10.36
CA GLN A 87 12.08 -10.48 -10.25
C GLN A 87 13.60 -10.43 -9.99
N PHE A 88 14.00 -10.21 -8.73
CA PHE A 88 15.42 -10.22 -8.33
C PHE A 88 15.88 -11.58 -7.80
N GLN A 89 15.00 -12.29 -7.09
CA GLN A 89 15.28 -13.60 -6.49
C GLN A 89 14.11 -14.56 -6.80
N PRO A 90 14.37 -15.85 -7.09
CA PRO A 90 13.32 -16.80 -7.44
C PRO A 90 12.25 -16.91 -6.34
N GLY A 91 10.99 -16.74 -6.73
CA GLY A 91 9.85 -16.87 -5.82
C GLY A 91 9.78 -15.79 -4.74
N VAL A 92 10.52 -14.68 -4.88
CA VAL A 92 10.48 -13.54 -3.95
C VAL A 92 10.05 -12.29 -4.71
N LEU A 93 8.94 -11.69 -4.26
CA LEU A 93 8.40 -10.44 -4.76
C LEU A 93 8.57 -9.36 -3.71
N THR A 94 9.07 -8.21 -4.14
CA THR A 94 9.25 -7.00 -3.33
C THR A 94 8.57 -5.82 -3.99
N GLU A 95 8.49 -4.70 -3.27
CA GLU A 95 7.71 -3.51 -3.65
C GLU A 95 6.21 -3.78 -3.64
N SER A 96 5.50 -3.13 -2.72
CA SER A 96 4.08 -3.43 -2.48
C SER A 96 3.20 -3.19 -3.70
N LYS A 97 3.52 -2.22 -4.55
CA LYS A 97 2.82 -2.01 -5.82
C LYS A 97 2.91 -3.22 -6.73
N LEU A 98 4.13 -3.75 -6.92
CA LEU A 98 4.36 -4.92 -7.77
C LEU A 98 3.73 -6.19 -7.16
N ILE A 99 3.73 -6.29 -5.83
CA ILE A 99 3.03 -7.38 -5.13
C ILE A 99 1.52 -7.31 -5.41
N LEU A 100 0.90 -6.13 -5.37
CA LEU A 100 -0.53 -5.97 -5.66
C LEU A 100 -0.87 -6.27 -7.13
N GLU A 101 -0.04 -5.79 -8.06
CA GLU A 101 -0.18 -6.11 -9.49
C GLU A 101 -0.11 -7.63 -9.70
N PHE A 102 0.87 -8.31 -9.08
CA PHE A 102 1.00 -9.76 -9.14
C PHE A 102 -0.21 -10.50 -8.57
N ILE A 103 -0.71 -10.11 -7.39
CA ILE A 103 -1.91 -10.73 -6.78
C ILE A 103 -3.10 -10.61 -7.73
N ASN A 104 -3.31 -9.42 -8.30
CA ASN A 104 -4.42 -9.18 -9.22
C ASN A 104 -4.31 -10.04 -10.49
N GLU A 105 -3.13 -10.11 -11.10
CA GLU A 105 -2.89 -10.85 -12.33
C GLU A 105 -2.94 -12.37 -12.14
N GLU A 106 -2.25 -12.90 -11.12
CA GLU A 106 -2.08 -14.34 -10.93
C GLU A 106 -3.25 -14.98 -10.17
N TYR A 107 -3.77 -14.33 -9.14
CA TYR A 107 -4.77 -14.93 -8.25
C TYR A 107 -6.17 -14.37 -8.45
N ALA A 108 -6.31 -13.11 -8.83
CA ALA A 108 -7.62 -12.47 -8.98
C ALA A 108 -8.20 -12.56 -10.40
N SER A 109 -7.53 -13.23 -11.34
CA SER A 109 -7.90 -13.23 -12.77
C SER A 109 -8.16 -11.81 -13.32
N SER A 110 -7.36 -10.84 -12.87
CA SER A 110 -7.49 -9.42 -13.21
C SER A 110 -8.83 -8.78 -12.81
N ARG A 111 -9.50 -9.28 -11.77
CA ARG A 111 -10.78 -8.75 -11.26
C ARG A 111 -10.73 -7.26 -10.88
N TRP A 112 -9.58 -6.75 -10.45
CA TRP A 112 -9.38 -5.33 -10.12
C TRP A 112 -8.75 -4.52 -11.25
N THR A 113 -8.74 -5.07 -12.46
CA THR A 113 -8.39 -4.32 -13.66
C THR A 113 -9.65 -3.71 -14.26
N PRO A 114 -9.73 -2.38 -14.45
CA PRO A 114 -10.90 -1.75 -15.04
C PRO A 114 -11.21 -2.28 -16.45
N ALA A 115 -12.50 -2.31 -16.81
CA ALA A 115 -12.94 -2.88 -18.08
C ALA A 115 -12.54 -2.04 -19.31
N THR A 116 -12.50 -0.71 -19.18
CA THR A 116 -12.23 0.17 -20.34
C THR A 116 -10.75 0.55 -20.43
N PRO A 117 -10.17 0.67 -21.64
CA PRO A 117 -8.78 1.11 -21.79
C PRO A 117 -8.51 2.52 -21.21
N GLU A 118 -9.52 3.39 -21.18
CA GLU A 118 -9.41 4.71 -20.55
C GLU A 118 -9.25 4.57 -19.04
N ASP A 119 -10.11 3.79 -18.40
CA ASP A 119 -10.08 3.58 -16.96
C ASP A 119 -8.85 2.78 -16.53
N GLN A 120 -8.34 1.85 -17.36
CA GLN A 120 -7.05 1.20 -17.10
C GLN A 120 -5.87 2.18 -17.09
N ARG A 121 -5.87 3.18 -18.00
CA ARG A 121 -4.84 4.25 -17.98
C ARG A 121 -4.99 5.12 -16.74
N ARG A 122 -6.24 5.43 -16.36
CA ARG A 122 -6.57 6.19 -15.14
C ARG A 122 -6.11 5.45 -13.88
N ASP A 123 -6.43 4.17 -13.75
CA ASP A 123 -5.99 3.30 -12.65
C ASP A 123 -4.46 3.26 -12.56
N ARG A 124 -3.77 3.03 -13.68
CA ARG A 124 -2.30 3.06 -13.73
C ARG A 124 -1.71 4.39 -13.25
N PHE A 125 -2.32 5.51 -13.65
CA PHE A 125 -1.90 6.84 -13.20
C PHE A 125 -2.05 7.00 -11.69
N TYR A 126 -3.22 6.69 -11.12
CA TYR A 126 -3.44 6.83 -9.68
C TYR A 126 -2.64 5.82 -8.85
N ASN A 127 -2.39 4.63 -9.40
CA ASN A 127 -1.50 3.64 -8.80
C ASN A 127 -0.07 4.19 -8.64
N GLU A 128 0.47 4.82 -9.68
CA GLU A 128 1.79 5.49 -9.60
C GLU A 128 1.75 6.75 -8.71
N LEU A 129 0.68 7.53 -8.77
CA LEU A 129 0.51 8.71 -7.92
C LEU A 129 0.54 8.34 -6.43
N ALA A 130 -0.10 7.23 -6.06
CA ALA A 130 -0.11 6.71 -4.70
C ALA A 130 1.31 6.43 -4.19
N THR A 131 2.16 5.80 -5.00
CA THR A 131 3.49 5.33 -4.59
C THR A 131 4.57 6.39 -4.73
N ALA A 132 4.62 7.08 -5.88
CA ALA A 132 5.69 8.03 -6.19
C ALA A 132 5.43 9.44 -5.66
N THR A 133 4.16 9.82 -5.46
CA THR A 133 3.80 11.19 -5.06
C THR A 133 3.25 11.23 -3.64
N LEU A 134 2.10 10.60 -3.38
CA LEU A 134 1.41 10.70 -2.10
C LEU A 134 2.26 10.09 -0.98
N SER A 135 2.74 8.85 -1.16
CA SER A 135 3.56 8.16 -0.17
C SER A 135 4.83 8.93 0.16
N GLN A 136 5.58 9.36 -0.87
CA GLN A 136 6.83 10.08 -0.67
C GLN A 136 6.64 11.44 0.04
N LYS A 137 5.62 12.22 -0.33
CA LYS A 137 5.32 13.50 0.34
C LYS A 137 4.87 13.30 1.78
N THR A 138 4.11 12.24 2.05
CA THR A 138 3.68 11.86 3.39
C THR A 138 4.87 11.45 4.25
N ASP A 139 5.78 10.65 3.70
CA ASP A 139 7.02 10.23 4.39
C ASP A 139 7.93 11.41 4.73
N PHE A 140 8.07 12.40 3.84
CA PHE A 140 8.81 13.61 4.16
C PHE A 140 8.15 14.40 5.29
N THR A 141 6.83 14.53 5.26
CA THR A 141 6.09 15.20 6.35
C THR A 141 6.30 14.49 7.68
N LEU A 142 6.23 13.16 7.68
CA LEU A 142 6.43 12.32 8.84
C LEU A 142 7.86 12.39 9.38
N LEU A 143 8.86 12.42 8.50
CA LEU A 143 10.28 12.53 8.88
C LEU A 143 10.52 13.77 9.75
N PHE A 144 10.05 14.95 9.32
CA PHE A 144 10.22 16.19 10.08
C PHE A 144 9.38 16.24 11.37
N GLU A 145 8.33 15.44 11.47
CA GLU A 145 7.55 15.28 12.70
C GLU A 145 8.28 14.39 13.73
N VAL A 146 8.85 13.27 13.29
CA VAL A 146 9.49 12.28 14.15
C VAL A 146 10.91 12.71 14.57
N LEU A 147 11.64 13.44 13.73
CA LEU A 147 13.00 13.93 14.06
C LEU A 147 13.04 14.71 15.37
N ALA A 148 12.01 15.53 15.64
CA ALA A 148 11.89 16.28 16.88
C ALA A 148 11.67 15.40 18.12
N GLN A 149 11.20 14.16 17.95
CA GLN A 149 10.98 13.18 19.02
C GLN A 149 12.24 12.37 19.33
N LEU A 150 13.13 12.19 18.35
CA LEU A 150 14.36 11.40 18.49
C LEU A 150 15.55 12.21 19.04
N ALA A 151 15.50 13.54 18.96
CA ALA A 151 16.59 14.38 19.43
C ALA A 151 16.65 14.48 20.97
N LEU A 152 17.86 14.46 21.53
CA LEU A 152 18.10 14.69 22.96
C LEU A 152 17.93 16.18 23.31
N TRP A 153 17.65 16.47 24.58
CA TRP A 153 17.67 17.84 25.08
C TRP A 153 19.11 18.40 25.06
N PRO A 154 19.34 19.66 24.62
CA PRO A 154 18.36 20.69 24.22
C PRO A 154 18.05 20.75 22.72
N LEU A 155 18.70 19.91 21.90
CA LEU A 155 18.55 19.91 20.43
C LEU A 155 17.10 19.68 19.98
N SER A 156 16.32 18.91 20.73
CA SER A 156 14.89 18.71 20.45
C SER A 156 14.10 20.01 20.35
N TRP A 157 14.45 21.04 21.12
CA TRP A 157 13.77 22.34 21.05
C TRP A 157 14.12 23.09 19.76
N VAL A 158 15.40 23.08 19.37
CA VAL A 158 15.87 23.66 18.11
C VAL A 158 15.21 22.97 16.91
N TYR A 159 15.14 21.63 16.92
CA TYR A 159 14.48 20.87 15.86
C TYR A 159 12.97 21.10 15.79
N ARG A 160 12.28 21.31 16.93
CA ARG A 160 10.86 21.67 16.92
C ARG A 160 10.63 23.01 16.25
N VAL A 161 11.46 24.01 16.52
CA VAL A 161 11.31 25.36 15.95
C VAL A 161 11.68 25.37 14.46
N LEU A 162 12.85 24.84 14.08
CA LEU A 162 13.29 24.82 12.68
C LEU A 162 12.50 23.83 11.82
N GLY A 163 12.14 22.68 12.39
CA GLY A 163 11.35 21.64 11.72
C GLY A 163 9.90 22.04 11.50
N LEU A 164 9.36 23.00 12.26
CA LEU A 164 7.98 23.48 12.09
C LEU A 164 7.76 24.07 10.69
N SER A 165 8.66 24.94 10.23
CA SER A 165 8.55 25.57 8.91
C SER A 165 8.60 24.53 7.78
N MET A 166 9.51 23.55 7.89
CA MET A 166 9.61 22.46 6.92
C MET A 166 8.35 21.59 6.94
N ARG A 167 7.88 21.19 8.12
CA ARG A 167 6.63 20.43 8.27
C ARG A 167 5.45 21.15 7.65
N MET A 168 5.26 22.44 7.93
CA MET A 168 4.17 23.23 7.34
C MET A 168 4.30 23.31 5.82
N ARG A 169 5.52 23.46 5.29
CA ARG A 169 5.78 23.47 3.84
C ARG A 169 5.41 22.14 3.19
N PHE A 170 5.75 20.99 3.79
CA PHE A 170 5.40 19.67 3.25
C PHE A 170 3.90 19.36 3.40
N LYS A 171 3.26 19.77 4.52
CA LYS A 171 1.80 19.70 4.65
C LYS A 171 1.08 20.52 3.57
N ALA A 172 1.57 21.73 3.29
CA ALA A 172 1.03 22.55 2.20
C ALA A 172 1.22 21.90 0.81
N ASP A 173 2.32 21.15 0.63
CA ASP A 173 2.65 20.42 -0.61
C ASP A 173 1.71 19.23 -0.88
N LEU A 174 1.04 18.73 0.16
CA LEU A 174 0.04 17.67 0.07
C LEU A 174 -1.36 18.20 -0.34
N LEU A 175 -1.66 19.47 -0.08
CA LEU A 175 -3.00 20.04 -0.37
C LEU A 175 -3.41 19.92 -1.85
N PRO A 176 -2.54 20.21 -2.85
CA PRO A 176 -2.90 20.01 -4.25
C PRO A 176 -3.10 18.53 -4.61
N VAL A 177 -2.42 17.62 -3.92
CA VAL A 177 -2.60 16.17 -4.11
C VAL A 177 -4.00 15.77 -3.63
N PHE A 178 -4.41 16.20 -2.43
CA PHE A 178 -5.75 15.90 -1.93
C PHE A 178 -6.85 16.51 -2.80
N GLN A 179 -6.64 17.73 -3.30
CA GLN A 179 -7.58 18.35 -4.25
C GLN A 179 -7.68 17.52 -5.55
N LEU A 180 -6.55 17.10 -6.11
CA LEU A 180 -6.53 16.24 -7.29
C LEU A 180 -7.27 14.92 -7.07
N LEU A 181 -7.08 14.29 -5.91
CA LEU A 181 -7.77 13.04 -5.55
C LEU A 181 -9.28 13.26 -5.40
N ASP A 182 -9.71 14.35 -4.77
CA ASP A 182 -11.13 14.69 -4.66
C ASP A 182 -11.74 14.95 -6.04
N ASP A 183 -11.06 15.75 -6.89
CA ASP A 183 -11.47 16.09 -8.25
C ASP A 183 -11.59 14.87 -9.16
N ALA A 184 -10.76 13.85 -8.95
CA ALA A 184 -10.79 12.60 -9.69
C ALA A 184 -12.08 11.81 -9.52
N LEU A 185 -12.71 11.93 -8.35
CA LEU A 185 -13.86 11.14 -7.93
C LEU A 185 -15.16 11.83 -8.37
N SER A 186 -16.17 11.03 -8.69
CA SER A 186 -17.52 11.50 -9.02
C SER A 186 -18.55 10.41 -8.73
N GLY A 187 -19.84 10.72 -8.87
CA GLY A 187 -20.90 9.71 -8.76
C GLY A 187 -20.80 8.60 -9.82
N GLU A 188 -20.30 8.93 -11.02
CA GLU A 188 -20.09 7.95 -12.10
C GLU A 188 -18.78 7.18 -11.96
N LYS A 189 -17.75 7.81 -11.38
CA LYS A 189 -16.43 7.23 -11.14
C LYS A 189 -16.07 7.34 -9.65
N PRO A 190 -16.70 6.52 -8.78
CA PRO A 190 -16.49 6.58 -7.33
C PRO A 190 -15.14 5.97 -6.88
N TRP A 191 -14.39 5.35 -7.78
CA TRP A 191 -13.07 4.76 -7.52
C TRP A 191 -12.00 5.41 -8.40
N PHE A 192 -10.73 5.30 -8.01
CA PHE A 192 -9.64 5.82 -8.82
C PHE A 192 -9.51 5.05 -10.14
N GLY A 193 -9.84 3.77 -10.15
CA GLY A 193 -10.00 2.95 -11.35
C GLY A 193 -11.27 3.20 -12.17
N GLY A 194 -12.15 4.13 -11.76
CA GLY A 194 -13.37 4.45 -12.48
C GLY A 194 -14.63 3.97 -11.76
N LYS A 195 -15.44 3.15 -12.43
CA LYS A 195 -16.74 2.68 -11.91
C LYS A 195 -16.60 1.64 -10.79
N ASP A 196 -15.60 0.78 -10.89
CA ASP A 196 -15.35 -0.33 -9.99
C ASP A 196 -13.99 -0.14 -9.30
N ILE A 197 -13.80 -0.78 -8.14
CA ILE A 197 -12.56 -0.71 -7.37
C ILE A 197 -11.39 -1.28 -8.20
N GLY A 198 -10.28 -0.53 -8.24
CA GLY A 198 -9.07 -0.90 -8.97
C GLY A 198 -7.86 -1.13 -8.05
N VAL A 199 -6.76 -1.61 -8.63
CA VAL A 199 -5.47 -1.79 -7.92
C VAL A 199 -4.95 -0.45 -7.36
N SER A 200 -5.30 0.67 -8.01
CA SER A 200 -4.97 2.00 -7.51
C SER A 200 -5.61 2.34 -6.16
N ASP A 201 -6.84 1.87 -5.90
CA ASP A 201 -7.55 2.14 -4.65
C ASP A 201 -6.87 1.43 -3.47
N PHE A 202 -6.45 0.16 -3.65
CA PHE A 202 -5.62 -0.55 -2.67
C PHE A 202 -4.30 0.17 -2.41
N ASN A 203 -3.65 0.70 -3.45
CA ASN A 203 -2.39 1.42 -3.28
C ASN A 203 -2.58 2.77 -2.58
N MET A 204 -3.68 3.46 -2.85
CA MET A 204 -3.98 4.79 -2.32
C MET A 204 -4.33 4.77 -0.83
N SER A 205 -5.00 3.70 -0.36
CA SER A 205 -5.42 3.51 1.04
C SER A 205 -4.31 3.85 2.04
N TRP A 206 -3.13 3.27 1.87
CA TRP A 206 -2.01 3.43 2.80
C TRP A 206 -1.56 4.89 2.96
N GLY A 207 -1.37 5.62 1.85
CA GLY A 207 -0.93 7.01 1.91
C GLY A 207 -1.99 7.91 2.54
N MET A 208 -3.26 7.62 2.26
CA MET A 208 -4.40 8.34 2.81
C MET A 208 -4.60 8.05 4.29
N ASP A 209 -4.48 6.80 4.76
CA ASP A 209 -4.55 6.44 6.17
C ASP A 209 -3.53 7.20 7.00
N VAL A 210 -2.27 7.21 6.56
CA VAL A 210 -1.21 7.95 7.25
C VAL A 210 -1.54 9.44 7.26
N ALA A 211 -1.96 10.00 6.12
CA ALA A 211 -2.30 11.41 6.02
C ALA A 211 -3.49 11.81 6.91
N VAL A 212 -4.52 10.98 7.02
CA VAL A 212 -5.72 11.25 7.83
C VAL A 212 -5.39 11.11 9.32
N GLN A 213 -4.76 10.00 9.73
CA GLN A 213 -4.45 9.73 11.14
C GLN A 213 -3.46 10.73 11.73
N ARG A 214 -2.54 11.25 10.92
CA ARG A 214 -1.58 12.29 11.33
C ARG A 214 -2.14 13.71 11.19
N GLY A 215 -3.39 13.87 10.72
CA GLY A 215 -4.03 15.17 10.52
C GLY A 215 -3.33 16.02 9.43
N TYR A 216 -2.78 15.36 8.41
CA TYR A 216 -2.26 16.02 7.21
C TYR A 216 -3.38 16.31 6.21
N CYS A 217 -4.36 15.40 6.11
CA CYS A 217 -5.59 15.60 5.34
C CYS A 217 -6.76 15.86 6.29
N ASP A 218 -7.53 16.92 6.03
CA ASP A 218 -8.82 17.15 6.67
C ASP A 218 -9.94 16.74 5.70
N LEU A 219 -10.45 15.52 5.86
CA LEU A 219 -11.50 14.94 4.99
C LEU A 219 -12.80 15.76 4.98
N LYS A 220 -13.03 16.65 5.95
CA LYS A 220 -14.21 17.54 5.93
C LYS A 220 -14.16 18.54 4.76
N ARG A 221 -12.99 18.78 4.19
CA ARG A 221 -12.78 19.70 3.07
C ARG A 221 -12.92 19.04 1.70
N TYR A 222 -13.01 17.71 1.66
CA TYR A 222 -12.96 16.91 0.44
C TYR A 222 -14.07 15.87 0.47
N ASP A 223 -15.29 16.28 0.10
CA ASP A 223 -16.48 15.46 0.28
C ASP A 223 -16.43 14.13 -0.50
N LYS A 224 -15.87 14.15 -1.72
CA LYS A 224 -15.81 12.97 -2.59
C LYS A 224 -14.71 12.02 -2.13
N LEU A 225 -13.56 12.59 -1.75
CA LEU A 225 -12.45 11.84 -1.16
C LEU A 225 -12.83 11.22 0.19
N ARG A 226 -13.58 11.94 1.03
CA ARG A 226 -14.14 11.40 2.28
C ARG A 226 -15.05 10.22 1.99
N GLY A 227 -15.96 10.36 1.03
CA GLY A 227 -16.85 9.27 0.65
C GLY A 227 -16.09 8.05 0.15
N TRP A 228 -15.00 8.23 -0.61
CA TRP A 228 -14.10 7.13 -0.99
C TRP A 228 -13.39 6.52 0.22
N PHE A 229 -12.84 7.34 1.12
CA PHE A 229 -12.12 6.90 2.29
C PHE A 229 -12.99 6.08 3.27
N GLU A 230 -14.28 6.39 3.36
CA GLU A 230 -15.23 5.63 4.19
C GLU A 230 -15.64 4.28 3.58
N ARG A 231 -15.39 4.07 2.28
CA ARG A 231 -15.68 2.79 1.59
C ARG A 231 -14.53 1.80 1.62
N VAL A 232 -13.30 2.29 1.84
CA VAL A 232 -12.07 1.49 1.85
C VAL A 232 -11.66 1.07 3.25
#